data_AF-A0ABD5QB79-F1
#
_entry.id   AF-A0ABD5QB79-F1
#
_cell.length_a   1.000
_cell.length_b   1.000
_cell.length_c   1.000
_cell.angle_alpha   90.00
_cell.angle_beta   90.00
_cell.angle_gamma   90.00
#
_symmetry.space_group_name_H-M   'P 1'
#
loop_
_entity.id
_entity.type
_entity.pdbx_description
1 polymer ?
#
loop_
_entity_poly.entity_id
_entity_poly.type
_entity_poly.pdbx_seq_one_letter_code
_entity_poly.pdbx_strand_id
1 'polypeptide(L)' 'MCHCFEDATELSAEEREDVVESHSREELEAELDDDELAALGLAA' A
#
# COMPACT_ATOMS: atom_id res chain seq x y z
N MET A 1 1.75 12.89 -4.57
CA MET A 1 0.32 12.59 -4.39
C MET A 1 -0.19 11.87 -5.64
N CYS A 2 0.25 10.63 -5.82
CA CYS A 2 -0.45 9.70 -6.70
C CYS A 2 -1.72 9.29 -5.95
N HIS A 3 -2.86 9.83 -6.36
CA HIS A 3 -4.19 9.44 -5.86
C HIS A 3 -4.63 8.08 -6.45
N CYS A 4 -3.78 7.05 -6.36
CA CYS A 4 -4.12 5.75 -6.92
C CYS A 4 -5.22 5.06 -6.10
N PHE A 5 -5.37 5.41 -4.82
CA PHE A 5 -6.40 4.88 -3.93
C PHE A 5 -6.59 5.81 -2.72
N GLU A 6 -7.78 5.79 -2.11
CA GLU A 6 -8.05 6.50 -0.84
C GLU A 6 -7.53 5.72 0.37
N ASP A 7 -7.54 4.39 0.31
CA ASP A 7 -7.07 3.51 1.39
C ASP A 7 -6.61 2.14 0.83
N ALA A 8 -5.46 1.63 1.27
CA ALA A 8 -4.91 0.36 0.78
C ALA A 8 -5.76 -0.87 1.17
N THR A 9 -6.60 -0.75 2.20
CA THR A 9 -7.52 -1.81 2.65
C THR A 9 -8.68 -2.02 1.67
N GLU A 10 -9.06 -1.00 0.89
CA GLU A 10 -10.13 -1.08 -0.10
C GLU A 10 -9.67 -1.69 -1.44
N LEU A 11 -8.35 -1.78 -1.64
CA LEU A 11 -7.76 -2.39 -2.84
C LEU A 11 -7.96 -3.89 -2.90
N SER A 12 -8.15 -4.40 -4.11
CA SER A 12 -8.10 -5.83 -4.41
C SER A 12 -6.68 -6.37 -4.28
N ALA A 13 -6.52 -7.69 -4.08
CA ALA A 13 -5.19 -8.29 -3.98
C ALA A 13 -4.26 -7.98 -5.17
N GLU A 14 -4.82 -7.94 -6.39
CA GLU A 14 -4.08 -7.63 -7.63
C GLU A 14 -3.63 -6.15 -7.66
N GLU A 15 -4.47 -5.23 -7.16
CA GLU A 15 -4.14 -3.80 -7.08
C GLU A 15 -3.09 -3.54 -5.99
N ARG A 16 -3.14 -4.27 -4.87
CA ARG A 16 -2.14 -4.18 -3.80
C ARG A 16 -0.77 -4.65 -4.29
N GLU A 17 -0.72 -5.69 -5.10
CA GLU A 17 0.52 -6.18 -5.71
C GLU A 17 1.11 -5.13 -6.66
N ASP A 18 0.28 -4.48 -7.49
CA ASP A 18 0.71 -3.38 -8.38
C ASP A 18 1.27 -2.19 -7.60
N VAL A 19 0.66 -1.84 -6.45
CA VAL A 19 1.15 -0.79 -5.55
C VAL A 19 2.52 -1.16 -4.96
N VAL A 20 2.68 -2.39 -4.47
CA VAL A 20 3.96 -2.85 -3.91
C VAL A 20 5.05 -2.99 -4.99
N GLU A 21 4.68 -3.27 -6.25
CA GLU A 21 5.63 -3.31 -7.37
C GLU A 21 6.03 -1.90 -7.84
N SER A 22 5.06 -0.99 -7.93
CA SER A 22 5.27 0.38 -8.43
C SER A 22 5.93 1.30 -7.41
N HIS A 23 5.77 1.02 -6.10
CA HIS A 23 6.29 1.85 -5.02
C HIS A 23 7.34 1.13 -4.19
N SER A 24 8.29 1.88 -3.65
CA SER A 24 9.27 1.32 -2.70
C SER A 24 8.65 1.17 -1.32
N ARG A 25 9.03 0.12 -0.60
CA ARG A 25 8.56 -0.12 0.78
C ARG A 25 8.77 1.10 1.70
N GLU A 26 9.92 1.77 1.62
CA GLU A 26 10.21 2.96 2.44
C GLU A 26 9.28 4.15 2.12
N GLU A 27 8.80 4.25 0.89
CA GLU A 27 7.83 5.28 0.49
C GLU A 27 6.45 4.96 1.08
N LEU A 28 6.03 3.70 0.97
CA LEU A 28 4.78 3.21 1.54
C LEU A 28 4.76 3.32 3.07
N GLU A 29 5.85 2.96 3.76
CA GLU A 29 5.96 3.09 5.22
C GLU A 29 6.00 4.55 5.71
N ALA A 30 6.32 5.51 4.84
CA ALA A 30 6.32 6.93 5.16
C ALA A 30 4.95 7.61 4.93
N GLU A 31 4.14 7.08 4.02
CA GLU A 31 2.84 7.66 3.64
C GLU A 31 1.62 6.91 4.18
N LEU A 32 1.76 5.62 4.50
CA LEU A 32 0.66 4.74 4.94
C LEU A 32 0.75 4.39 6.42
N ASP A 33 -0.41 4.17 7.03
CA ASP A 33 -0.52 3.71 8.42
C ASP A 33 -0.31 2.17 8.54
N ASP A 34 -0.11 1.69 9.77
CA ASP A 34 0.13 0.25 10.04
C ASP A 34 -0.97 -0.67 9.47
N ASP A 35 -2.24 -0.25 9.51
CA ASP A 35 -3.37 -1.01 8.97
C ASP A 35 -3.31 -1.16 7.44
N GLU A 36 -2.89 -0.10 6.74
CA GLU A 36 -2.72 -0.08 5.29
C GLU A 36 -1.49 -0.90 4.86
N LEU A 37 -0.39 -0.79 5.61
CA LEU A 37 0.78 -1.63 5.42
C LEU A 37 0.47 -3.11 5.64
N ALA A 38 -0.40 -3.43 6.60
CA ALA A 38 -0.87 -4.80 6.81
C ALA A 38 -1.74 -5.29 5.63
N ALA A 39 -2.59 -4.42 5.06
CA ALA A 39 -3.35 -4.76 3.86
C ALA A 39 -2.45 -5.09 2.67
N LEU A 40 -1.34 -4.36 2.51
CA LEU A 40 -0.31 -4.60 1.49
C LEU A 40 0.62 -5.78 1.80
N GLY A 41 0.52 -6.40 2.98
CA GLY A 41 1.41 -7.49 3.41
C GLY A 41 2.84 -7.02 3.74
N LEU A 42 3.01 -5.73 4.02
CA LEU A 42 4.27 -5.11 4.40
C LEU A 42 4.46 -5.03 5.92
N ALA A 43 3.38 -5.01 6.69
CA ALA A 43 3.44 -5.11 8.16
C ALA A 43 3.81 -6.54 8.61
N ALA A 44 4.55 -6.64 9.73
CA ALA A 44 5.10 -7.88 10.27
C ALA A 44 4.07 -8.78 10.96
#